data_AF-A0A6A6Y6E7-F1
#
_entry.id   AF-A0A6A6Y6E7-F1
#
_cell.length_a   1.000
_cell.length_b   1.000
_cell.length_c   1.000
_cell.angle_alpha   90.00
_cell.angle_beta   90.00
_cell.angle_gamma   90.00
#
_symmetry.space_group_name_H-M   'P 1'
#
loop_
_entity.id
_entity.type
_entity.pdbx_description
1 polymer ?
#
loop_
_entity_poly.entity_id
_entity_poly.type
_entity_poly.pdbx_seq_one_letter_code
_entity_poly.pdbx_strand_id
1 'polypeptide(L)' 'SIDIERINLAINYNLPNDLDSYLHRVGRAGRFGTKSLSISFVATAEDEDVLNS' A
#
# COMPACT_ATOMS: atom_id res chain seq x y z
N SER A 1 11.13 -1.66 -9.77
CA SER A 1 9.94 -2.45 -9.39
C SER A 1 10.42 -3.72 -8.69
N ILE A 2 10.15 -3.88 -7.39
CA ILE A 2 10.42 -5.15 -6.71
C ILE A 2 9.29 -6.11 -7.08
N ASP A 3 9.63 -7.27 -7.65
CA ASP A 3 8.67 -8.30 -8.05
C ASP A 3 8.99 -9.56 -7.25
N ILE A 4 8.12 -9.88 -6.30
CA ILE A 4 8.24 -11.05 -5.43
C ILE A 4 6.90 -11.77 -5.56
N GLU A 5 6.93 -12.93 -6.23
CA GLU A 5 5.75 -13.64 -6.75
C GLU A 5 4.76 -14.17 -5.69
N ARG A 6 4.97 -13.91 -4.39
CA ARG A 6 4.13 -14.41 -3.29
C ARG A 6 3.94 -13.43 -2.12
N ILE A 7 3.83 -12.12 -2.40
CA ILE A 7 3.44 -11.17 -1.35
C ILE A 7 1.91 -11.09 -1.26
N ASN A 8 1.36 -11.69 -0.20
CA ASN A 8 -0.07 -11.63 0.13
C ASN A 8 -0.39 -10.63 1.25
N LEU A 9 0.64 -10.11 1.94
CA LEU A 9 0.53 -9.12 2.99
C LEU A 9 1.53 -7.99 2.74
N ALA A 10 1.03 -6.76 2.59
CA ALA A 10 1.82 -5.54 2.54
C ALA A 10 1.62 -4.74 3.84
N ILE A 11 2.70 -4.26 4.45
CA ILE A 11 2.65 -3.38 5.61
C ILE A 11 3.38 -2.08 5.26
N ASN A 12 2.63 -0.98 5.20
CA ASN A 12 3.19 0.36 5.03
C ASN A 12 3.43 0.96 6.40
N TYR A 13 4.69 0.90 6.86
CA TYR A 13 5.08 1.49 8.14
C TYR A 13 4.98 3.03 8.13
N ASN A 14 5.34 3.64 7.00
CA ASN A 14 5.11 5.06 6.71
C ASN A 14 4.34 5.16 5.38
N LEU A 15 3.33 6.02 5.33
CA LEU A 15 2.62 6.33 4.10
C LEU A 15 3.52 7.14 3.15
N PRO A 16 3.39 6.93 1.83
CA PRO A 16 3.98 7.83 0.85
C PRO A 16 3.22 9.17 0.85
N ASN A 17 3.88 10.21 0.35
CA ASN A 17 3.34 11.58 0.39
C ASN A 17 2.19 11.84 -0.60
N ASP A 18 1.87 10.87 -1.46
CA ASP A 18 0.87 11.00 -2.52
C ASP A 18 0.13 9.68 -2.79
N LEU A 19 -1.11 9.83 -3.28
CA LEU A 19 -2.03 8.73 -3.50
C LEU A 19 -1.57 7.77 -4.61
N ASP A 20 -0.96 8.27 -5.68
CA ASP A 20 -0.49 7.43 -6.79
C ASP A 20 0.61 6.48 -6.33
N SER A 21 1.57 6.98 -5.57
CA SER A 21 2.62 6.19 -4.93
C SER A 21 2.04 5.15 -3.96
N TYR A 22 0.99 5.49 -3.21
CA TYR A 22 0.28 4.56 -2.34
C TYR A 22 -0.38 3.43 -3.14
N LEU A 23 -1.13 3.76 -4.19
CA LEU A 23 -1.78 2.80 -5.08
C LEU A 23 -0.77 1.86 -5.74
N HIS A 24 0.38 2.37 -6.16
CA HIS A 24 1.46 1.56 -6.72
C HIS A 24 2.10 0.59 -5.71
N ARG A 25 2.11 0.92 -4.42
CA ARG A 25 2.62 0.03 -3.35
C ARG A 25 1.62 -1.08 -3.05
N VAL A 26 0.35 -0.74 -2.84
CA VAL A 26 -0.68 -1.72 -2.47
C VAL A 26 -1.08 -2.61 -3.66
N GLY A 27 -1.01 -2.07 -4.89
CA GLY A 27 -1.32 -2.77 -6.13
C GLY A 27 -0.31 -3.84 -6.56
N ARG A 28 0.80 -4.03 -5.82
CA ARG A 28 1.74 -5.14 -6.07
C ARG A 28 1.33 -6.46 -5.42
N ALA A 29 0.37 -6.45 -4.49
CA ALA A 29 -0.11 -7.66 -3.82
C ALA A 29 -1.40 -8.17 -4.49
N GLY A 30 -1.49 -9.48 -4.78
CA GLY A 30 -2.71 -10.10 -5.33
C GLY A 30 -2.76 -10.29 -6.86
N ARG A 31 -1.61 -10.38 -7.53
CA ARG A 31 -1.58 -10.86 -8.93
C ARG A 31 -2.07 -12.32 -9.00
N PHE A 32 -2.81 -12.65 -10.06
CA PHE A 32 -3.37 -14.00 -10.34
C PHE A 32 -4.61 -14.42 -9.55
N GLY A 33 -5.43 -13.48 -9.05
CA GLY A 33 -6.72 -13.79 -8.42
C GLY A 33 -6.59 -14.28 -6.97
N THR A 34 -5.41 -14.17 -6.38
CA THR A 34 -5.18 -14.41 -4.95
C THR A 34 -5.58 -13.18 -4.14
N LYS A 35 -6.28 -13.38 -3.02
CA LYS A 35 -6.59 -12.29 -2.09
C LYS A 35 -5.30 -11.74 -1.48
N SER A 36 -5.16 -10.41 -1.47
CA SER A 36 -4.10 -9.69 -0.77
C SER A 36 -4.68 -8.82 0.34
N LEU A 37 -3.88 -8.59 1.38
CA LEU A 37 -4.17 -7.67 2.47
C LEU A 37 -3.08 -6.60 2.53
N SER A 38 -3.47 -5.35 2.64
CA SER A 38 -2.57 -4.24 2.91
C SER A 38 -2.95 -3.57 4.22
N ILE A 39 -1.97 -3.33 5.08
CA ILE A 39 -2.12 -2.60 6.34
C ILE A 39 -1.22 -1.38 6.27
N SER A 40 -1.76 -0.21 6.59
CA SER A 40 -1.01 1.05 6.63
C SER A 40 -1.15 1.67 8.01
N PHE A 41 -0.06 2.18 8.55
CA PHE A 41 -0.09 2.97 9.77
C PHE A 41 -0.27 4.44 9.43
N VAL A 42 -1.25 5.07 10.06
CA VAL A 42 -1.56 6.50 9.96
C VAL A 42 -1.09 7.11 11.27
N ALA A 43 -0.05 7.95 11.20
CA ALA A 43 0.56 8.56 12.36
C ALA A 43 0.46 10.10 12.35
N THR A 44 0.27 10.72 11.18
CA THR A 44 0.13 12.17 11.04
C THR A 44 -1.19 12.57 10.37
N ALA A 45 -1.51 13.87 10.40
CA ALA A 45 -2.64 14.41 9.66
C ALA A 45 -2.41 14.34 8.15
N GLU A 46 -1.16 14.49 7.68
CA GLU A 46 -0.86 14.35 6.25
C GLU A 46 -1.10 12.92 5.76
N ASP A 47 -0.82 11.91 6.60
CA ASP A 47 -1.13 10.50 6.30
C ASP A 47 -2.65 10.30 6.09
N GLU A 48 -3.48 11.00 6.87
CA GLU A 48 -4.93 10.97 6.77
C GLU A 48 -5.41 11.67 5.50
N ASP A 49 -4.81 12.81 5.14
CA ASP A 49 -5.11 13.56 3.93
C ASP A 49 -4.81 12.72 2.66
N VAL A 50 -3.69 12.00 2.65
CA VAL A 50 -3.32 11.11 1.53
C VAL A 50 -4.36 10.00 1.31
N LEU A 51 -4.99 9.50 2.37
CA LEU A 51 -5.99 8.43 2.28
C LEU A 51 -7.41 8.94 1.97
N ASN A 52 -7.72 10.19 2.30
CA ASN A 52 -9.03 10.81 2.09
C ASN A 52 -9.12 11.61 0.77
N SER A 53 -8.02 11.72 0.02
CA SER A 53 -7.92 12.43 -1.26
C SER A 53 -8.51 11.68 -2.44
#